data_AF-A0AAW2N0V3-F1
#
_entry.id   AF-A0AAW2N0V3-F1
#
_cell.length_a   1.000
_cell.length_b   1.000
_cell.length_c   1.000
_cell.angle_alpha   90.00
_cell.angle_beta   90.00
_cell.angle_gamma   90.00
#
_symmetry.space_group_name_H-M   'P 1'
#
loop_
_entity.id
_entity.type
_entity.pdbx_description
1 polymer ?
#
loop_
_entity_poly.entity_id
_entity_poly.type
_entity_poly.pdbx_seq_one_letter_code
_entity_poly.pdbx_strand_id
1 'polypeptide(L)'
;MGHGNVFPSGSHPEAEKVSVTNMYLIRDAKLWLRTRLSEDTSVNRDRIKTWDVLKKGLKDQFLPCNTLWLARESLRKLKHSGIVRDYVKEFN
;
A
#
# COMPACT_ATOMS: atom_id res chain seq x y z
N MET A 1 9.21 -11.92 -11.64
CA MET A 1 8.51 -11.45 -10.41
C MET A 1 7.04 -11.32 -10.74
N GLY A 2 6.22 -12.28 -10.30
CA GLY A 2 4.82 -12.37 -10.69
C GLY A 2 3.99 -11.32 -9.99
N HIS A 3 3.31 -10.47 -10.76
CA HIS A 3 2.10 -9.80 -10.30
C HIS A 3 1.04 -10.88 -10.12
N GLY A 4 1.02 -11.54 -8.96
CA GLY A 4 -0.05 -12.46 -8.59
C GLY A 4 -1.36 -11.69 -8.52
N ASN A 5 -2.19 -11.84 -9.55
CA ASN A 5 -3.55 -11.34 -9.50
C ASN A 5 -4.29 -12.14 -8.43
N VAL A 6 -4.61 -11.48 -7.31
CA VAL A 6 -5.43 -12.03 -6.21
C VAL A 6 -6.81 -12.47 -6.71
N PHE A 7 -7.27 -11.90 -7.85
CA PHE A 7 -8.51 -12.26 -8.49
C PHE A 7 -8.26 -12.69 -9.94
N PRO A 8 -8.63 -13.92 -10.35
CA PRO A 8 -8.61 -14.31 -11.76
C PRO A 8 -9.56 -13.42 -12.59
N SER A 9 -9.18 -13.13 -13.83
CA SER A 9 -9.95 -12.29 -14.76
C SER A 9 -11.34 -12.89 -14.96
N GLY A 10 -12.37 -12.22 -14.42
CA GLY A 10 -13.78 -12.52 -14.69
C GLY A 10 -14.63 -13.00 -13.51
N SER A 11 -14.07 -13.27 -12.32
CA SER A 11 -14.85 -14.04 -11.33
C SER A 11 -15.79 -13.25 -10.40
N HIS A 12 -15.63 -11.93 -10.21
CA HIS A 12 -16.46 -11.17 -9.26
C HIS A 12 -16.71 -9.72 -9.70
N PRO A 13 -17.93 -9.17 -9.49
CA PRO A 13 -18.21 -7.73 -9.64
C PRO A 13 -17.21 -6.89 -8.83
N GLU A 14 -16.86 -5.71 -9.32
CA GLU A 14 -15.80 -4.89 -8.71
C GLU A 14 -16.04 -4.54 -7.24
N ALA A 15 -17.31 -4.35 -6.87
CA ALA A 15 -17.72 -4.14 -5.48
C ALA A 15 -17.38 -5.32 -4.57
N GLU A 16 -17.49 -6.55 -5.09
CA GLU A 16 -17.16 -7.76 -4.33
C GLU A 16 -15.64 -7.92 -4.17
N LYS A 17 -14.84 -7.57 -5.17
CA LYS A 17 -13.37 -7.54 -5.04
C LYS A 17 -12.91 -6.56 -3.96
N VAL A 18 -13.52 -5.37 -3.90
CA VAL A 18 -13.25 -4.38 -2.84
C VAL A 18 -13.67 -4.93 -1.47
N SER A 19 -14.84 -5.58 -1.39
CA SER A 19 -15.34 -6.20 -0.15
C SER A 19 -14.45 -7.34 0.36
N VAL A 20 -14.05 -8.27 -0.52
CA VAL A 20 -13.14 -9.36 -0.18
C VAL A 20 -11.79 -8.83 0.27
N THR A 21 -11.28 -7.77 -0.36
CA THR A 21 -9.99 -7.16 0.02
C THR A 21 -10.01 -6.56 1.43
N ASN A 22 -11.14 -6.03 1.87
CA ASN A 22 -11.31 -5.55 3.25
C ASN A 22 -11.06 -6.64 4.30
N MET A 23 -11.25 -7.92 3.96
CA MET A 23 -10.93 -9.04 4.85
C MET A 23 -9.42 -9.25 5.03
N TYR A 24 -8.63 -8.90 4.01
CA TYR A 24 -7.17 -9.07 4.03
C TYR A 24 -6.41 -7.84 4.50
N LEU A 25 -7.04 -6.65 4.54
CA LEU A 25 -6.43 -5.46 5.12
C LEU A 25 -6.46 -5.47 6.65
N ILE A 26 -5.39 -4.99 7.26
CA ILE A 26 -5.20 -4.96 8.72
C ILE A 26 -4.79 -3.55 9.16
N ARG A 27 -5.06 -3.19 10.42
CA ARG A 27 -4.67 -1.91 11.06
C ARG A 27 -5.07 -0.70 10.21
N ASP A 28 -4.13 0.20 9.94
CA ASP A 28 -4.34 1.50 9.33
C ASP A 28 -4.83 1.40 7.89
N ALA A 29 -4.43 0.36 7.16
CA ALA A 29 -4.93 0.11 5.80
C ALA A 29 -6.43 -0.21 5.79
N LYS A 30 -6.90 -0.98 6.78
CA LYS A 30 -8.33 -1.28 6.92
C LYS A 30 -9.12 -0.06 7.37
N LEU A 31 -8.61 0.69 8.34
CA LEU A 31 -9.23 1.92 8.82
C LEU A 31 -9.34 2.94 7.68
N TRP A 32 -8.26 3.16 6.94
CA TRP A 32 -8.23 4.03 5.77
C TRP A 32 -9.27 3.61 4.74
N LEU A 33 -9.37 2.32 4.38
CA LEU A 33 -10.37 1.86 3.41
C LEU A 33 -11.80 2.11 3.90
N ARG A 34 -12.10 1.88 5.19
CA ARG A 34 -13.42 2.13 5.77
C ARG A 34 -13.80 3.61 5.75
N THR A 35 -12.86 4.48 6.12
CA THR A 35 -13.06 5.93 6.05
C THR A 35 -13.39 6.36 4.62
N ARG A 36 -12.67 5.82 3.63
CA ARG A 36 -12.86 6.15 2.21
C ARG A 36 -14.14 5.61 1.59
N LEU A 37 -14.67 4.49 2.09
CA LEU A 37 -15.98 3.97 1.70
C LEU A 37 -17.13 4.75 2.32
N SER A 38 -16.90 5.39 3.49
CA SER A 38 -17.89 6.24 4.17
C SER A 38 -17.88 7.69 3.68
N GLU A 39 -16.75 8.18 3.20
CA GLU A 39 -16.56 9.54 2.67
C GLU A 39 -16.88 9.57 1.17
N ASP A 40 -18.16 9.45 0.82
CA ASP A 40 -18.64 9.44 -0.58
C ASP A 40 -18.38 10.74 -1.36
N THR A 41 -18.02 11.83 -0.68
CA THR A 41 -18.01 13.21 -1.23
C THR A 41 -16.77 14.02 -0.83
N SER A 42 -15.61 13.38 -0.59
CA SER A 42 -14.37 14.16 -0.41
C SER A 42 -14.00 14.84 -1.74
N VAL A 43 -14.09 16.17 -1.80
CA VAL A 43 -14.00 17.04 -3.01
C VAL A 43 -12.78 16.78 -3.91
N ASN A 44 -11.74 16.10 -3.41
CA ASN A 44 -10.48 15.92 -4.12
C ASN A 44 -10.13 14.47 -4.46
N ARG A 45 -10.99 13.48 -4.18
CA ARG A 45 -10.61 12.07 -4.38
C ARG A 45 -11.77 11.22 -4.91
N ASP A 46 -11.50 10.51 -6.01
CA ASP A 46 -12.43 9.56 -6.64
C ASP A 46 -12.90 8.49 -5.65
N ARG A 47 -14.20 8.21 -5.66
CA ARG A 47 -14.84 7.17 -4.86
C ARG A 47 -14.26 5.79 -5.23
N ILE A 48 -13.94 4.97 -4.24
CA ILE A 48 -13.40 3.61 -4.43
C ILE A 48 -14.51 2.68 -4.96
N LYS A 49 -14.79 2.76 -6.26
CA LYS A 49 -15.82 1.96 -6.95
C LYS A 49 -15.23 0.74 -7.67
N THR A 50 -13.94 0.77 -7.96
CA THR A 50 -13.25 -0.23 -8.78
C THR A 50 -12.02 -0.76 -8.06
N TRP A 51 -11.63 -1.99 -8.41
CA TRP A 51 -10.43 -2.63 -7.89
C TRP A 51 -9.17 -1.81 -8.24
N ASP A 52 -9.18 -1.15 -9.39
CA ASP A 52 -8.05 -0.35 -9.84
C ASP A 52 -7.85 0.91 -9.01
N VAL A 53 -8.94 1.63 -8.71
CA VAL A 53 -8.91 2.81 -7.83
C VAL A 53 -8.45 2.42 -6.42
N LEU A 54 -8.88 1.26 -5.91
CA LEU A 54 -8.41 0.75 -4.63
C LEU A 54 -6.89 0.51 -4.62
N LYS A 55 -6.36 -0.22 -5.62
CA LYS A 55 -4.91 -0.44 -5.74
C LYS A 55 -4.15 0.89 -5.82
N LYS A 56 -4.61 1.84 -6.64
CA LYS A 56 -3.95 3.14 -6.79
C LYS A 56 -3.96 3.93 -5.48
N GLY A 57 -5.10 3.98 -4.78
CA GLY A 57 -5.20 4.70 -3.51
C GLY A 57 -4.36 4.09 -2.39
N LEU A 58 -4.28 2.75 -2.31
CA LEU A 58 -3.40 2.07 -1.37
C LEU A 58 -1.93 2.40 -1.65
N LYS A 59 -1.54 2.40 -2.93
CA LYS A 59 -0.19 2.80 -3.34
C LYS A 59 0.09 4.25 -2.97
N ASP A 60 -0.78 5.18 -3.30
CA ASP A 60 -0.59 6.61 -3.03
C ASP A 60 -0.51 6.93 -1.53
N GLN A 61 -1.30 6.24 -0.70
CA GLN A 61 -1.35 6.48 0.74
C GLN A 61 -0.21 5.80 1.50
N PHE A 62 0.16 4.57 1.12
CA PHE A 62 1.06 3.72 1.92
C PHE A 62 2.41 3.48 1.25
N LEU A 63 2.60 3.85 -0.03
CA LEU A 63 3.91 3.90 -0.65
C LEU A 63 4.37 5.35 -0.71
N PRO A 64 5.39 5.74 0.07
CA PRO A 64 6.01 7.03 -0.13
C PRO A 64 6.56 7.10 -1.56
N CYS A 65 6.18 8.12 -2.33
CA CYS A 65 6.71 8.39 -3.67
C CYS A 65 8.25 8.44 -3.71
N ASN A 66 8.90 8.66 -2.58
CA ASN A 66 10.33 8.76 -2.44
C ASN A 66 10.99 7.51 -1.82
N THR A 67 10.35 6.33 -1.76
CA THR A 67 10.94 5.11 -1.17
C THR A 67 12.39 4.85 -1.60
N LEU A 68 12.69 4.99 -2.90
CA LEU A 68 14.05 4.92 -3.43
C LEU A 68 14.98 6.01 -2.89
N TRP A 69 14.49 7.24 -2.78
CA TRP A 69 15.25 8.35 -2.24
C TRP A 69 15.44 8.24 -0.72
N LEU A 70 14.45 7.78 0.05
CA LEU A 70 14.58 7.50 1.48
C LEU A 70 15.58 6.37 1.73
N ALA A 71 15.53 5.30 0.92
CA ALA A 71 16.52 4.23 0.99
C ALA A 71 17.93 4.74 0.65
N ARG A 72 18.05 5.61 -0.36
CA ARG A 72 19.34 6.24 -0.70
C ARG A 72 19.80 7.22 0.38
N GLU A 73 18.89 7.96 0.99
CA GLU A 73 19.21 8.90 2.05
C GLU A 73 19.59 8.18 3.36
N SER A 74 18.92 7.08 3.71
CA SER A 74 19.32 6.24 4.84
C SER A 74 20.70 5.63 4.62
N LEU A 75 20.99 5.15 3.40
CA LEU A 75 22.34 4.69 3.01
C LEU A 75 23.38 5.81 3.06
N ARG A 76 23.03 7.05 2.71
CA ARG A 76 23.96 8.20 2.78
C ARG A 76 24.20 8.70 4.20
N LYS A 77 23.21 8.56 5.08
CA LYS A 77 23.32 8.89 6.51
C LYS A 77 24.09 7.81 7.29
N LEU A 78 24.29 6.64 6.68
CA LEU A 78 25.05 5.55 7.26
C LEU A 78 26.52 5.98 7.45
N LYS A 79 26.90 6.23 8.70
CA LYS A 79 28.31 6.32 9.11
C LYS A 79 28.73 4.97 9.69
N HIS A 80 29.95 4.53 9.36
CA HIS A 80 30.51 3.30 9.91
C HIS A 80 30.75 3.49 11.42
N SER A 81 29.82 3.02 12.25
CA SER A 81 29.94 3.04 13.72
C SER A 81 29.84 1.65 14.36
N GLY A 82 29.66 0.57 13.58
CA GLY A 82 29.39 -0.77 14.08
C GLY A 82 29.66 -1.90 13.08
N ILE A 83 29.36 -3.14 13.47
CA ILE A 83 29.67 -4.37 12.73
C ILE A 83 28.60 -4.64 11.67
N VAL A 84 29.00 -5.16 10.50
CA VAL A 84 28.13 -5.46 9.34
C VAL A 84 26.93 -6.36 9.68
N ARG A 85 26.96 -7.12 10.77
CA ARG A 85 25.83 -7.97 11.20
C ARG A 85 24.65 -7.19 11.76
N ASP A 86 24.89 -6.08 12.45
CA ASP A 86 23.81 -5.23 12.98
C ASP A 86 23.09 -4.50 11.83
N TYR A 87 23.85 -4.19 10.77
CA TYR A 87 23.34 -3.63 9.51
C TYR A 87 22.30 -4.53 8.82
N VAL A 88 22.50 -5.86 8.79
CA VAL A 88 21.53 -6.77 8.14
C VAL A 88 20.18 -6.80 8.86
N LYS A 89 20.15 -6.50 10.17
CA LYS A 89 18.90 -6.44 10.95
C LYS A 89 18.08 -5.17 10.69
N GLU A 90 18.71 -4.04 10.38
CA GLU A 90 17.99 -2.77 10.13
C GLU A 90 17.26 -2.72 8.78
N PHE A 91 17.64 -3.58 7.82
CA PHE A 91 17.14 -3.56 6.44
C PHE A 91 16.42 -4.84 5.99
N ASN A 92 16.18 -5.79 6.89
CA ASN A 92 15.46 -7.05 6.62
C ASN A 92 14.05 -7.08 7.26
#